data_AF-A0A8S4GDT5-F1
#
_entry.id   AF-A0A8S4GDT5-F1
#
_cell.length_a   1.000
_cell.length_b   1.000
_cell.length_c   1.000
_cell.angle_alpha   90.00
_cell.angle_beta   90.00
_cell.angle_gamma   90.00
#
_symmetry.space_group_name_H-M   'P 1'
#
loop_
_entity.id
_entity.type
_entity.pdbx_description
1 polymer ?
#
loop_
_entity_poly.entity_id
_entity_poly.type
_entity_poly.pdbx_seq_one_letter_code
_entity_poly.pdbx_strand_id
1 'polypeptide(L)'
;MRELSNGLITEEGLRIEWLDHLPAQLRVVLSVNSESSLDTLAAMADKMLEYSEPTTIAAVQSSHTTYTPNTADVTVSAQLCVLSKQLEKLSLEVAELRGRQQERRPYRGRPRSRSRSWSRQRQAPRPGTDTWECKYHWRFGDRATRCESPCCKRKKMSEN
;
A
#
# COMPACT_ATOMS: atom_id res chain seq x y z
N MET A 1 10.85 -49.20 13.71
CA MET A 1 11.86 -49.69 12.72
C MET A 1 12.03 -51.20 12.74
N ARG A 2 12.18 -51.87 13.91
CA ARG A 2 12.21 -53.35 14.00
C ARG A 2 11.01 -54.06 13.33
N GLU A 3 9.79 -53.59 13.59
CA GLU A 3 8.58 -54.17 12.98
C GLU A 3 8.49 -53.93 11.47
N LEU A 4 9.13 -52.87 10.98
CA LEU A 4 9.13 -52.53 9.55
C LEU A 4 10.17 -53.33 8.78
N SER A 5 11.26 -53.73 9.43
CA SER A 5 12.35 -54.48 8.79
C SER A 5 12.05 -55.96 8.63
N ASN A 6 11.03 -56.52 9.30
CA ASN A 6 10.66 -57.94 9.24
C ASN A 6 11.86 -58.90 9.42
N GLY A 7 12.86 -58.50 10.22
CA GLY A 7 14.08 -59.29 10.44
C GLY A 7 15.08 -59.31 9.26
N LEU A 8 14.88 -58.49 8.22
CA LEU A 8 15.81 -58.36 7.08
C LEU A 8 17.08 -57.58 7.43
N ILE A 9 17.03 -56.77 8.49
CA ILE A 9 18.13 -55.90 8.93
C ILE A 9 18.63 -56.41 10.28
N THR A 10 19.95 -56.53 10.45
CA THR A 10 20.56 -56.89 11.72
C THR A 10 20.38 -55.79 12.76
N GLU A 11 20.50 -56.12 14.04
CA GLU A 11 20.40 -55.15 15.14
C GLU A 11 21.41 -54.00 14.99
N GLU A 12 22.61 -54.31 14.52
CA GLU A 12 23.67 -53.33 14.26
C GLU A 12 23.31 -52.40 13.10
N GLY A 13 22.69 -52.93 12.04
CA GLY A 13 22.21 -52.10 10.92
C GLY A 13 21.07 -51.19 11.34
N LEU A 14 20.12 -51.72 12.12
CA LEU A 14 19.03 -50.94 12.71
C LEU A 14 19.56 -49.84 13.63
N ARG A 15 20.64 -50.11 14.37
CA ARG A 15 21.30 -49.12 15.22
C ARG A 15 21.83 -47.94 14.41
N ILE A 16 22.53 -48.22 13.31
CA ILE A 16 23.16 -47.20 12.47
C ILE A 16 22.08 -46.32 11.84
N GLU A 17 21.09 -46.92 11.19
CA GLU A 17 19.97 -46.19 10.58
C GLU A 17 19.20 -45.37 11.62
N TRP A 18 18.95 -45.95 12.80
CA TRP A 18 18.24 -45.24 13.87
C TRP A 18 19.03 -44.04 14.39
N LEU A 19 20.34 -44.19 14.59
CA LEU A 19 21.19 -43.08 14.99
C LEU A 19 21.21 -42.00 13.89
N ASP A 20 21.30 -42.36 12.61
CA ASP A 20 21.34 -41.40 11.50
C ASP A 20 20.07 -40.55 11.39
N HIS A 21 18.93 -41.06 11.84
CA HIS A 21 17.69 -40.30 11.93
C HIS A 21 17.60 -39.34 13.13
N LEU A 22 18.54 -39.39 14.08
CA LEU A 22 18.52 -38.53 15.27
C LEU A 22 19.27 -37.19 15.06
N PRO A 23 18.86 -36.13 15.78
CA PRO A 23 19.62 -34.88 15.88
C PRO A 23 21.09 -35.12 16.25
N ALA A 24 21.99 -34.29 15.72
CA ALA A 24 23.43 -34.43 15.91
C ALA A 24 23.83 -34.44 17.40
N GLN A 25 23.12 -33.69 18.25
CA GLN A 25 23.38 -33.64 19.69
C GLN A 25 23.16 -35.01 20.36
N LEU A 26 22.09 -35.72 19.98
CA LEU A 26 21.78 -37.04 20.52
C LEU A 26 22.73 -38.10 19.98
N ARG A 27 23.07 -38.04 18.69
CA ARG A 27 24.02 -38.97 18.05
C ARG A 27 25.37 -39.02 18.76
N VAL A 28 25.94 -37.85 19.09
CA VAL A 28 27.24 -37.78 19.76
C VAL A 28 27.22 -38.52 21.09
N VAL A 29 26.19 -38.33 21.91
CA VAL A 29 26.11 -38.97 23.23
C VAL A 29 25.82 -40.47 23.12
N LEU A 30 24.87 -40.85 22.25
CA LEU A 30 24.47 -42.25 22.10
C LEU A 30 25.53 -43.10 21.39
N SER A 31 26.37 -42.48 20.54
CA SER A 31 27.48 -43.17 19.87
C SER A 31 28.57 -43.66 20.83
N VAL A 32 28.74 -43.00 21.98
CA VAL A 32 29.71 -43.42 23.02
C VAL A 32 29.24 -44.69 23.73
N ASN A 33 27.93 -44.93 23.79
CA ASN A 33 27.36 -46.06 24.50
C ASN A 33 27.15 -47.28 23.57
N SER A 34 28.23 -47.85 23.03
CA SER A 34 28.20 -48.94 22.05
C SER A 34 27.70 -50.29 22.59
N GLU A 35 27.72 -50.51 23.89
CA GLU A 35 27.45 -51.84 24.50
C GLU A 35 26.01 -52.02 24.99
N SER A 36 25.20 -50.96 24.97
CA SER A 36 23.81 -51.00 25.44
C SER A 36 22.84 -51.50 24.36
N SER A 37 21.73 -52.10 24.81
CA SER A 37 20.68 -52.59 23.90
C SER A 37 19.93 -51.43 23.24
N LEU A 38 19.39 -51.63 22.03
CA LEU A 38 18.66 -50.56 21.32
C LEU A 38 17.50 -49.98 22.14
N ASP A 39 16.83 -50.80 22.95
CA ASP A 39 15.69 -50.35 23.75
C ASP A 39 16.15 -49.38 24.86
N THR A 40 17.32 -49.65 25.45
CA THR A 40 17.93 -48.72 26.43
C THR A 40 18.45 -47.45 25.79
N LEU A 41 18.99 -47.53 24.56
CA LEU A 41 19.39 -46.36 23.78
C LEU A 41 18.19 -45.50 23.40
N ALA A 42 17.07 -46.12 23.02
CA ALA A 42 15.82 -45.41 22.72
C ALA A 42 15.30 -44.66 23.95
N ALA A 43 15.23 -45.33 25.11
CA ALA A 43 14.82 -44.70 26.36
C ALA A 43 15.76 -43.54 26.76
N MET A 44 17.07 -43.68 26.53
CA MET A 44 18.03 -42.59 26.75
C MET A 44 17.80 -41.43 25.77
N ALA A 45 17.54 -41.71 24.50
CA ALA A 45 17.25 -40.69 23.49
C ALA A 45 15.97 -39.91 23.84
N ASP A 46 14.90 -40.59 24.23
CA ASP A 46 13.63 -39.97 24.62
C ASP A 46 13.85 -39.02 25.81
N LYS A 47 14.54 -39.51 26.85
CA LYS A 47 14.89 -38.70 28.02
C LYS A 47 15.75 -37.50 27.65
N MET A 48 16.74 -37.68 26.78
CA MET A 48 17.58 -36.57 26.32
C MET A 48 16.80 -35.57 25.47
N LEU A 49 15.84 -36.01 24.66
CA LEU A 49 14.98 -35.14 23.86
C LEU A 49 14.13 -34.25 24.75
N GLU A 50 13.58 -34.78 25.85
CA GLU A 50 12.83 -34.00 26.85
C GLU A 50 13.66 -32.84 27.45
N TYR A 51 14.97 -33.02 27.61
CA TYR A 51 15.87 -31.97 28.12
C TYR A 51 16.52 -31.12 27.03
N SER A 52 16.59 -31.63 25.79
CA SER A 52 17.19 -30.96 24.64
C SER A 52 16.22 -29.99 23.97
N GLU A 53 14.92 -30.16 24.16
CA GLU A 53 13.93 -29.16 23.76
C GLU A 53 14.24 -27.86 24.53
N PRO A 54 14.64 -26.76 23.86
CA PRO A 54 14.48 -25.47 24.49
C PRO A 54 12.99 -25.34 24.86
N THR A 55 12.70 -24.78 26.02
CA THR A 55 11.35 -24.48 26.53
C THR A 55 10.63 -23.45 25.63
N THR A 56 10.45 -23.78 24.36
CA THR A 56 9.66 -23.05 23.38
C THR A 56 8.56 -24.01 22.99
N ILE A 57 7.53 -24.05 23.85
CA ILE A 57 6.17 -24.37 23.45
C ILE A 57 5.97 -23.74 22.06
N ALA A 58 5.29 -24.44 21.15
CA ALA A 58 4.88 -23.95 19.84
C ALA A 58 3.93 -22.73 19.91
N ALA A 59 4.32 -21.68 20.63
CA ALA A 59 3.93 -20.32 20.38
C ALA A 59 4.62 -19.95 19.07
N VAL A 60 3.81 -19.87 18.01
CA VAL A 60 4.02 -19.09 16.79
C VAL A 60 5.38 -18.40 16.81
N GLN A 61 6.33 -18.86 15.98
CA GLN A 61 7.64 -18.27 15.74
C GLN A 61 7.60 -16.73 15.87
N SER A 62 7.76 -16.24 17.09
CA SER A 62 8.19 -14.89 17.36
C SER A 62 9.69 -15.04 17.40
N SER A 63 10.29 -14.68 16.28
CA SER A 63 11.71 -14.57 16.04
C SER A 63 12.41 -13.92 17.24
N HIS A 64 12.85 -14.75 18.19
CA HIS A 64 13.82 -14.38 19.20
C HIS A 64 14.88 -15.46 19.21
N THR A 65 15.63 -15.50 18.11
CA THR A 65 16.82 -16.31 17.97
C THR A 65 17.84 -15.84 18.99
N THR A 66 18.20 -16.73 19.93
CA THR A 66 19.46 -16.65 20.66
C THR A 66 20.60 -16.47 19.66
N TYR A 67 21.17 -15.26 19.69
CA TYR A 67 22.11 -14.74 18.70
C TYR A 67 23.47 -15.43 18.82
N THR A 68 23.67 -16.53 18.10
CA THR A 68 24.97 -16.82 17.50
C THR A 68 25.04 -16.02 16.20
N PRO A 69 25.99 -15.09 16.00
CA PRO A 69 26.04 -14.29 14.79
C PRO A 69 26.44 -15.17 13.61
N ASN A 70 25.47 -15.83 12.99
CA ASN A 70 25.63 -16.31 11.63
C ASN A 70 25.76 -15.08 10.74
N THR A 71 26.79 -15.08 9.88
CA THR A 71 27.11 -13.99 8.96
C THR A 71 25.93 -13.58 8.07
N ALA A 72 24.96 -14.47 7.87
CA ALA A 72 23.71 -14.22 7.18
C ALA A 72 22.74 -13.28 7.94
N ASP A 73 22.70 -13.30 9.26
CA ASP A 73 21.80 -12.42 10.05
C ASP A 73 22.33 -10.98 10.11
N VAL A 74 23.66 -10.83 10.08
CA VAL A 74 24.33 -9.52 9.98
C VAL A 74 24.08 -8.88 8.61
N THR A 75 24.08 -9.67 7.53
CA THR A 75 23.79 -9.13 6.19
C THR A 75 22.32 -8.76 6.04
N VAL A 76 21.39 -9.53 6.59
CA VAL A 76 19.95 -9.21 6.56
C VAL A 76 19.65 -7.94 7.38
N SER A 77 20.21 -7.80 8.58
CA SER A 77 20.02 -6.59 9.40
C SER A 77 20.65 -5.35 8.74
N ALA A 78 21.81 -5.48 8.11
CA ALA A 78 22.41 -4.40 7.32
C ALA A 78 21.55 -4.02 6.11
N GLN A 79 20.99 -5.00 5.40
CA GLN A 79 20.07 -4.77 4.29
C GLN A 79 18.78 -4.06 4.75
N LEU A 80 18.20 -4.46 5.87
CA LEU A 80 17.03 -3.79 6.45
C LEU A 80 17.34 -2.33 6.85
N CYS A 81 18.52 -2.07 7.40
CA CYS A 81 18.96 -0.71 7.72
C CYS A 81 19.06 0.15 6.44
N VAL A 82 19.67 -0.38 5.37
CA VAL A 82 19.76 0.30 4.06
C VAL A 82 18.38 0.57 3.48
N LEU A 83 17.48 -0.43 3.49
CA LEU A 83 16.11 -0.29 3.01
C LEU A 83 15.33 0.75 3.80
N SER A 84 15.48 0.80 5.13
CA SER A 84 14.81 1.81 5.96
C SER A 84 15.25 3.23 5.60
N LYS A 85 16.55 3.44 5.36
CA LYS A 85 17.11 4.74 4.93
C LYS A 85 16.63 5.13 3.53
N GLN A 86 16.51 4.15 2.63
CA GLN A 86 15.96 4.38 1.29
C GLN A 86 14.47 4.75 1.35
N LEU A 87 13.69 4.11 2.22
CA LEU A 87 12.29 4.45 2.45
C LEU A 87 12.13 5.85 3.05
N GLU A 88 12.97 6.22 4.02
CA GLU A 88 12.97 7.57 4.59
C GLU A 88 13.28 8.61 3.50
N LYS A 89 14.34 8.40 2.71
CA LYS A 89 14.69 9.28 1.59
C LYS A 89 13.56 9.42 0.57
N LEU A 90 12.95 8.30 0.16
CA LEU A 90 11.82 8.32 -0.77
C LEU A 90 10.61 9.03 -0.17
N SER A 91 10.34 8.87 1.12
CA SER A 91 9.24 9.56 1.80
C SER A 91 9.42 11.08 1.78
N LEU A 92 10.65 11.55 1.98
CA LEU A 92 11.01 12.97 1.90
C LEU A 92 10.89 13.51 0.47
N GLU A 93 11.39 12.78 -0.52
CA GLU A 93 11.26 13.17 -1.94
C GLU A 93 9.78 13.24 -2.37
N VAL A 94 8.95 12.29 -1.93
CA VAL A 94 7.51 12.31 -2.20
C VAL A 94 6.82 13.49 -1.50
N ALA A 95 7.20 13.82 -0.27
CA ALA A 95 6.68 14.99 0.43
C ALA A 95 7.06 16.30 -0.29
N GLU A 96 8.29 16.41 -0.76
CA GLU A 96 8.77 17.58 -1.51
C GLU A 96 8.05 17.72 -2.86
N LEU A 97 7.87 16.62 -3.60
CA LEU A 97 7.14 16.62 -4.86
C LEU A 97 5.67 17.02 -4.67
N ARG A 98 5.02 16.55 -3.60
CA ARG A 98 3.65 16.95 -3.23
C ARG A 98 3.58 18.45 -2.90
N GLY A 99 4.54 18.97 -2.13
CA GLY A 99 4.63 20.41 -1.83
C GLY A 99 4.79 21.27 -3.08
N ARG A 100 5.71 20.90 -3.99
CA ARG A 100 5.93 21.59 -5.27
C ARG A 100 4.70 21.56 -6.17
N GLN A 101 3.89 20.49 -6.15
CA GLN A 101 2.63 20.44 -6.90
C GLN A 101 1.56 21.38 -6.31
N GLN A 102 1.55 21.60 -5.00
CA GLN A 102 0.66 22.55 -4.34
C GLN A 102 1.05 24.00 -4.64
N GLU A 103 2.34 24.32 -4.64
CA GLU A 103 2.85 25.65 -5.00
C GLU A 103 2.68 25.97 -6.49
N ARG A 104 2.78 24.95 -7.36
CA ARG A 104 2.57 25.10 -8.81
C ARG A 104 1.12 25.01 -9.25
N ARG A 105 0.14 24.85 -8.35
CA ARG A 105 -1.24 25.20 -8.70
C ARG A 105 -1.27 26.72 -8.85
N PRO A 106 -1.33 27.27 -10.08
CA PRO A 106 -1.62 28.68 -10.20
C PRO A 106 -3.00 28.81 -9.56
N TYR A 107 -3.13 29.76 -8.66
CA TYR A 107 -4.41 30.27 -8.21
C TYR A 107 -5.25 30.63 -9.44
N ARG A 108 -5.91 29.62 -10.05
CA ARG A 108 -6.91 29.75 -11.11
C ARG A 108 -8.27 30.07 -10.48
N GLY A 109 -8.28 30.55 -9.24
CA GLY A 109 -9.31 31.46 -8.77
C GLY A 109 -9.10 32.81 -9.45
N ARG A 110 -9.41 32.91 -10.75
CA ARG A 110 -9.77 34.22 -11.30
C ARG A 110 -11.06 34.59 -10.59
N PRO A 111 -11.11 35.58 -9.66
CA PRO A 111 -12.40 36.09 -9.27
C PRO A 111 -12.95 36.70 -10.56
N ARG A 112 -14.01 36.09 -11.09
CA ARG A 112 -14.78 36.69 -12.16
C ARG A 112 -15.65 37.78 -11.51
N SER A 113 -15.02 38.70 -10.78
CA SER A 113 -15.58 39.99 -10.41
C SER A 113 -15.68 40.83 -11.68
N ARG A 114 -16.57 40.42 -12.58
CA ARG A 114 -17.28 41.37 -13.41
C ARG A 114 -18.29 42.04 -12.50
N SER A 115 -17.83 42.93 -11.62
CA SER A 115 -18.64 44.08 -11.23
C SER A 115 -18.81 44.92 -12.49
N ARG A 116 -19.72 44.50 -13.37
CA ARG A 116 -20.38 45.47 -14.23
C ARG A 116 -21.23 46.27 -13.27
N SER A 117 -20.69 47.40 -12.84
CA SER A 117 -21.41 48.53 -12.28
C SER A 117 -22.59 48.85 -13.22
N TRP A 118 -23.71 48.17 -13.00
CA TRP A 118 -25.02 48.61 -13.48
C TRP A 118 -25.56 49.60 -12.46
N SER A 119 -24.83 50.69 -12.23
CA SER A 119 -25.36 51.90 -11.61
C SER A 119 -25.88 52.84 -12.69
N ARG A 120 -26.64 52.28 -13.64
CA ARG A 120 -27.59 53.06 -14.45
C ARG A 120 -28.98 52.63 -14.03
N GLN A 121 -29.36 53.09 -12.86
CA GLN A 121 -30.74 53.40 -12.50
C GLN A 121 -31.21 54.57 -13.38
N ARG A 122 -31.27 54.34 -14.70
CA ARG A 122 -32.12 55.13 -15.60
C ARG A 122 -33.40 54.34 -15.65
N GLN A 123 -34.51 54.98 -15.33
CA GLN A 123 -35.85 54.40 -15.45
C GLN A 123 -35.95 53.77 -16.84
N ALA A 124 -35.77 52.45 -16.92
CA ALA A 124 -35.92 51.75 -18.18
C ALA A 124 -37.39 51.90 -18.56
N PRO A 125 -37.70 52.37 -19.78
CA PRO A 125 -39.08 52.44 -20.23
C PRO A 125 -39.77 51.09 -20.00
N ARG A 126 -41.06 51.09 -19.68
CA ARG A 126 -41.77 49.82 -19.51
C ARG A 126 -41.90 49.13 -20.88
N PRO A 127 -41.83 47.79 -20.96
CA PRO A 127 -42.11 47.08 -22.20
C PRO A 127 -43.43 47.54 -22.81
N GLY A 128 -43.39 48.03 -24.05
CA GLY A 128 -44.58 48.52 -24.78
C GLY A 128 -44.76 50.03 -24.85
N THR A 129 -43.91 50.84 -24.20
CA THR A 129 -43.86 52.29 -24.47
C THR A 129 -43.13 52.57 -25.79
N ASP A 130 -43.43 53.69 -26.45
CA ASP A 130 -42.81 54.09 -27.73
C ASP A 130 -41.29 54.19 -27.70
N THR A 131 -40.69 54.32 -26.50
CA THR A 131 -39.24 54.42 -26.30
C THR A 131 -38.58 53.11 -25.83
N TRP A 132 -39.34 52.01 -25.70
CA TRP A 132 -38.80 50.74 -25.21
C TRP A 132 -38.16 49.90 -26.32
N GLU A 133 -36.89 49.57 -26.11
CA GLU A 133 -36.09 48.72 -26.99
C GLU A 133 -35.87 47.33 -26.35
N CYS A 134 -36.02 46.25 -27.13
CA CYS A 134 -35.79 44.90 -26.63
C CYS A 134 -34.28 44.64 -26.38
N LYS A 135 -33.95 43.59 -25.62
CA LYS A 135 -32.56 43.24 -25.24
C LYS A 135 -31.59 43.14 -26.43
N TYR A 136 -32.11 42.77 -27.61
CA TYR A 136 -31.32 42.68 -28.83
C TYR A 136 -31.00 44.06 -29.40
N HIS A 137 -31.99 44.96 -29.55
CA HIS A 137 -31.74 46.34 -30.00
C HIS A 137 -30.95 47.16 -28.97
N TRP A 138 -31.14 46.91 -27.66
CA TRP A 138 -30.32 47.55 -26.63
C TRP A 138 -28.83 47.17 -26.73
N ARG A 139 -28.52 45.91 -27.08
CA ARG A 139 -27.13 45.42 -27.17
C ARG A 139 -26.48 45.65 -28.53
N PHE A 140 -27.25 45.58 -29.61
CA PHE A 140 -26.74 45.58 -30.98
C PHE A 140 -27.17 46.82 -31.80
N GLY A 141 -28.05 47.66 -31.27
CA GLY A 141 -28.64 48.80 -31.99
C GLY A 141 -29.39 48.34 -33.24
N ASP A 142 -29.31 49.12 -34.31
CA ASP A 142 -29.98 48.85 -35.59
C ASP A 142 -29.38 47.64 -36.35
N ARG A 143 -28.28 47.06 -35.84
CA ARG A 143 -27.67 45.83 -36.34
C ARG A 143 -28.22 44.56 -35.68
N ALA A 144 -29.28 44.69 -34.87
CA ALA A 144 -29.91 43.53 -34.24
C ALA A 144 -30.56 42.62 -35.30
N THR A 145 -30.16 41.35 -35.31
CA THR A 145 -30.72 40.32 -36.23
C THR A 145 -32.00 39.68 -35.70
N ARG A 146 -32.34 39.92 -34.43
CA ARG A 146 -33.52 39.39 -33.76
C ARG A 146 -34.22 40.50 -32.99
N CYS A 147 -35.56 40.45 -32.97
CA CYS A 147 -36.38 41.43 -32.26
C CYS A 147 -37.50 40.72 -31.48
N GLU A 148 -37.63 41.03 -30.19
CA GLU A 148 -38.75 40.58 -29.33
C GLU A 148 -39.80 41.68 -29.22
N SER A 149 -41.08 41.35 -29.45
CA SER A 149 -42.21 42.25 -29.20
C SER A 149 -42.44 42.40 -27.70
N PRO A 150 -42.90 43.57 -27.21
CA PRO A 150 -43.25 44.80 -27.96
C PRO A 150 -42.08 45.79 -28.08
N CYS A 151 -41.36 45.88 -29.20
CA CYS A 151 -40.19 46.77 -29.36
C CYS A 151 -40.42 47.90 -30.37
N CYS A 152 -40.05 49.14 -30.02
CA CYS A 152 -40.22 50.31 -30.88
C CYS A 152 -39.41 50.26 -32.19
N LYS A 153 -38.23 49.61 -32.17
CA LYS A 153 -37.35 49.43 -33.35
C LYS A 153 -37.71 48.23 -34.22
N ARG A 154 -38.86 47.59 -33.98
CA ARG A 154 -39.34 46.50 -34.84
C ARG A 154 -39.66 47.07 -36.22
N LYS A 155 -38.73 46.90 -37.17
CA LYS A 155 -39.01 47.11 -38.59
C LYS A 155 -40.17 46.20 -38.98
N LYS A 156 -41.34 46.77 -39.27
CA LYS A 156 -42.40 46.04 -39.98
C LYS A 156 -41.78 45.66 -41.32
N MET A 157 -41.61 44.38 -41.60
CA MET A 157 -41.32 43.93 -42.96
C MET A 157 -42.50 44.41 -43.81
N SER A 158 -42.26 45.39 -44.67
CA SER A 158 -43.14 45.69 -45.78
C SER A 158 -43.16 44.46 -46.67
N GLU A 159 -44.29 43.74 -46.67
CA GLU A 159 -44.70 42.93 -47.81
C GLU A 159 -44.81 43.85 -49.03
N ASN A 160 -44.42 43.32 -50.18
CA ASN A 160 -44.47 43.96 -51.51
C ASN A 160 -45.81 44.62 -51.81
#